data_AF-A0A6A5HFF6-F1
#
_entry.id   AF-A0A6A5HFF6-F1
#
_cell.length_a   1.000
_cell.length_b   1.000
_cell.length_c   1.000
_cell.angle_alpha   90.00
_cell.angle_beta   90.00
_cell.angle_gamma   90.00
#
_symmetry.space_group_name_H-M   'P 1'
#
loop_
_entity.id
_entity.type
_entity.pdbx_description
1 polymer ?
#
loop_
_entity_poly.entity_id
_entity_poly.type
_entity_poly.pdbx_seq_one_letter_code
_entity_poly.pdbx_strand_id
1 'polypeptide(L)'
;MRHASTYTIFILDKPEKMSYGFVEKPEKEQILLSWTWKKIAMESENLDNWTQLKLKDVHLDCRCEDVPTRKRFATALHSHMCEVFHVKPEMQFKLSLDYMNELPDTNTVRDVTFLKSSVNSTVADEFFEKFHVTRALFSKRCVPDRLLKDSYKFLEIKNLFVSWSSWLDISLLLKVKCENLVVQCSTLHKKDMIDFLNNWLEGNNTRLKAVSVFRSVANDAHLIMDNFNLEAWDPKVDKIKYDEP
;
A
#
# COMPACT_ATOMS: atom_id res chain seq x y z
N MET A 1 -16.26 14.27 22.95
CA MET A 1 -15.38 13.08 22.94
C MET A 1 -14.54 13.17 21.67
N ARG A 2 -13.23 13.34 21.79
CA ARG A 2 -12.31 13.64 20.68
C ARG A 2 -12.21 12.41 19.78
N HIS A 3 -12.48 12.55 18.49
CA HIS A 3 -12.13 11.52 17.50
C HIS A 3 -10.61 11.33 17.57
N ALA A 4 -10.16 10.21 18.14
CA ALA A 4 -8.74 9.88 18.26
C ALA A 4 -8.18 9.70 16.85
N SER A 5 -7.10 10.40 16.50
CA SER A 5 -6.55 10.35 15.16
C SER A 5 -6.01 8.96 14.85
N THR A 6 -6.80 8.26 14.07
CA THR A 6 -6.50 7.26 13.06
C THR A 6 -5.20 7.65 12.31
N TYR A 7 -4.14 6.84 12.52
CA TYR A 7 -2.81 6.74 11.90
C TYR A 7 -2.18 7.87 11.04
N THR A 8 -0.84 7.83 10.94
CA THR A 8 -0.04 8.81 10.17
C THR A 8 0.38 8.25 8.82
N ILE A 9 0.57 9.11 7.82
CA ILE A 9 0.98 8.69 6.47
C ILE A 9 2.02 9.62 5.86
N PHE A 10 3.01 9.03 5.19
CA PHE A 10 3.91 9.74 4.28
C PHE A 10 3.45 9.58 2.84
N ILE A 11 3.45 10.68 2.09
CA ILE A 11 3.04 10.71 0.68
C ILE A 11 4.20 11.22 -0.19
N LEU A 12 4.60 10.39 -1.16
CA LEU A 12 5.68 10.64 -2.11
C LEU A 12 5.15 10.41 -3.54
N ASP A 13 4.36 11.36 -4.06
CA ASP A 13 3.70 11.26 -5.38
C ASP A 13 4.45 12.00 -6.49
N LYS A 14 5.33 12.94 -6.10
CA LYS A 14 6.08 13.83 -6.97
C LYS A 14 7.58 13.73 -6.66
N PRO A 15 8.45 13.97 -7.66
CA PRO A 15 9.86 14.08 -7.40
C PRO A 15 10.11 15.22 -6.41
N GLU A 16 11.13 15.04 -5.58
CA GLU A 16 11.62 16.09 -4.69
C GLU A 16 10.59 16.66 -3.71
N LYS A 17 9.53 15.90 -3.41
CA LYS A 17 8.49 16.30 -2.47
C LYS A 17 8.09 15.13 -1.58
N MET A 18 8.04 15.38 -0.27
CA MET A 18 7.41 14.49 0.69
C MET A 18 6.32 15.26 1.45
N SER A 19 5.22 14.59 1.72
CA SER A 19 4.14 15.12 2.54
C SER A 19 3.87 14.20 3.72
N TYR A 20 3.46 14.77 4.84
CA TYR A 20 3.10 14.06 6.06
C TYR A 20 1.71 14.48 6.50
N GLY A 21 0.85 13.52 6.84
CA GLY A 21 -0.53 13.77 7.21
C GLY A 21 -1.09 12.82 8.26
N PHE A 22 -2.24 13.21 8.81
CA PHE A 22 -3.11 12.37 9.62
C PHE A 22 -4.31 11.91 8.79
N VAL A 23 -4.85 10.73 9.09
CA VAL A 23 -5.96 10.15 8.34
C VAL A 23 -7.10 9.84 9.29
N GLU A 24 -7.85 10.83 9.77
CA GLU A 24 -8.95 10.63 10.74
C GLU A 24 -10.02 9.63 10.24
N LYS A 25 -10.26 9.59 8.93
CA LYS A 25 -11.08 8.60 8.21
C LYS A 25 -10.41 8.27 6.86
N PRO A 26 -10.61 7.06 6.28
CA PRO A 26 -10.03 6.70 4.97
C PRO A 26 -10.32 7.71 3.85
N GLU A 27 -11.46 8.40 3.93
CA GLU A 27 -11.92 9.40 2.96
C GLU A 27 -11.46 10.84 3.28
N LYS A 28 -10.77 11.05 4.40
CA LYS A 28 -10.32 12.37 4.88
C LYS A 28 -8.84 12.31 5.28
N GLU A 29 -7.98 12.20 4.27
CA GLU A 29 -6.54 12.46 4.42
C GLU A 29 -6.33 13.97 4.63
N GLN A 30 -5.70 14.36 5.74
CA GLN A 30 -5.33 15.75 6.00
C GLN A 30 -3.81 15.88 5.99
N ILE A 31 -3.28 16.56 4.97
CA ILE A 31 -1.86 16.91 4.91
C ILE A 31 -1.56 18.01 5.90
N LEU A 32 -0.62 17.74 6.80
CA LEU A 32 -0.15 18.72 7.77
C LEU A 32 1.09 19.43 7.23
N LEU A 33 2.11 18.64 6.88
CA LEU A 33 3.40 19.13 6.46
C LEU A 33 3.70 18.65 5.05
N SER A 34 4.39 19.48 4.29
CA SER A 34 5.03 19.08 3.04
C SER A 34 6.38 19.73 2.97
N TRP A 35 7.38 19.04 2.44
CA TRP A 35 8.66 19.64 2.18
C TRP A 35 9.18 19.24 0.82
N THR A 36 9.93 20.17 0.23
CA THR A 36 10.53 20.00 -1.08
C THR A 36 12.02 20.25 -1.02
N TRP A 37 12.79 19.41 -1.68
CA TRP A 37 14.25 19.57 -1.81
C TRP A 37 14.57 19.84 -3.28
N LYS A 38 14.50 21.12 -3.66
CA LYS A 38 14.88 21.56 -5.00
C LYS A 38 16.33 22.04 -4.98
N LYS A 39 17.08 21.79 -6.06
CA LYS A 39 18.27 22.59 -6.35
C LYS A 39 17.82 24.01 -6.68
N ILE A 40 18.00 24.93 -5.73
CA ILE A 40 17.79 26.35 -6.00
C ILE A 40 19.10 26.88 -6.55
N ALA A 41 19.16 27.18 -7.85
CA ALA A 41 20.22 28.00 -8.40
C ALA A 41 19.95 29.45 -7.97
N MET A 42 20.63 29.94 -6.94
CA MET A 42 20.73 31.37 -6.71
C MET A 42 21.82 31.95 -7.60
N GLU A 43 21.67 33.20 -8.05
CA GLU A 43 22.58 33.91 -8.96
C GLU A 43 23.99 34.17 -8.38
N SER A 44 24.31 33.64 -7.20
CA SER A 44 25.65 33.60 -6.64
C SER A 44 26.14 32.15 -6.57
N GLU A 45 27.38 31.92 -7.01
CA GLU A 45 28.07 30.65 -7.34
C GLU A 45 28.08 29.49 -6.31
N ASN A 46 27.20 29.45 -5.31
CA ASN A 46 27.05 28.31 -4.40
C ASN A 46 25.77 27.52 -4.74
N LEU A 47 25.95 26.39 -5.42
CA LEU A 47 24.95 25.34 -5.64
C LEU A 47 24.61 24.62 -4.32
N ASP A 48 23.87 25.28 -3.44
CA ASP A 48 23.44 24.68 -2.18
C ASP A 48 22.09 23.95 -2.35
N ASN A 49 22.02 22.71 -1.82
CA ASN A 49 20.76 21.95 -1.74
C ASN A 49 19.95 22.47 -0.54
N TRP A 50 18.87 23.22 -0.81
CA TRP A 50 17.95 23.69 0.22
C TRP A 50 16.69 22.81 0.27
N THR A 51 16.21 22.54 1.49
CA THR A 51 14.91 21.91 1.72
C THR A 51 13.95 22.93 2.31
N GLN A 52 12.91 23.26 1.57
CA GLN A 52 11.84 24.12 2.04
C GLN A 52 10.75 23.28 2.68
N LEU A 53 10.52 23.48 3.98
CA LEU A 53 9.41 22.91 4.73
C LEU A 53 8.23 23.88 4.67
N LYS A 54 7.05 23.38 4.33
CA LYS A 54 5.79 24.13 4.28
C LYS A 54 4.79 23.48 5.22
N LEU A 55 4.32 24.26 6.20
CA LEU A 55 3.26 23.91 7.15
C LEU A 55 2.14 24.93 6.97
N LYS A 56 1.10 24.60 6.18
CA LYS A 56 0.02 25.54 5.82
C LYS A 56 0.58 26.87 5.28
N ASP A 57 0.50 27.95 6.08
CA ASP A 57 0.94 29.31 5.76
C ASP A 57 2.35 29.63 6.28
N VAL A 58 2.98 28.70 7.01
CA VAL A 58 4.33 28.85 7.54
C VAL A 58 5.32 28.16 6.61
N HIS A 59 6.35 28.92 6.23
CA HIS A 59 7.51 28.42 5.49
C HIS A 59 8.71 28.38 6.43
N LEU A 60 9.38 27.24 6.46
CA LEU A 60 10.61 27.03 7.22
C LEU A 60 11.66 26.47 6.27
N ASP A 61 12.68 27.24 5.96
CA ASP A 61 13.76 26.83 5.09
C ASP A 61 14.85 26.15 5.93
N CYS A 62 15.13 24.89 5.64
CA CYS A 62 16.17 24.10 6.28
C CYS A 62 17.23 23.67 5.27
N ARG A 63 18.49 23.66 5.69
CA ARG A 63 19.56 23.00 4.94
C ARG A 63 19.48 21.50 5.24
N CYS A 64 19.01 20.71 4.29
CA CYS A 64 19.08 19.24 4.33
C CYS A 64 19.79 18.79 3.06
N GLU A 65 21.10 18.64 3.16
CA GLU A 65 22.02 18.60 2.03
C GLU A 65 21.99 17.25 1.29
N ASP A 66 21.69 16.15 2.00
CA ASP A 66 21.78 14.77 1.50
C ASP A 66 20.56 13.89 1.82
N VAL A 67 20.45 12.75 1.12
CA VAL A 67 19.39 11.75 1.32
C VAL A 67 19.36 11.24 2.77
N PRO A 68 20.48 10.80 3.39
CA PRO A 68 20.47 10.32 4.77
C PRO A 68 19.90 11.31 5.78
N THR A 69 20.19 12.60 5.63
CA THR A 69 19.69 13.65 6.52
C THR A 69 18.19 13.85 6.34
N ARG A 70 17.67 13.81 5.10
CA ARG A 70 16.22 13.87 4.85
C ARG A 70 15.48 12.68 5.46
N LYS A 71 16.03 11.47 5.35
CA LYS A 71 15.45 10.25 5.94
C LYS A 71 15.41 10.33 7.47
N ARG A 72 16.51 10.74 8.09
CA ARG A 72 16.59 10.97 9.55
C ARG A 72 15.58 12.02 10.02
N PHE A 73 15.46 13.13 9.29
CA PHE A 73 14.47 14.16 9.58
C PHE A 73 13.03 13.59 9.53
N ALA A 74 12.69 12.87 8.46
CA ALA A 74 11.38 12.27 8.31
C ALA A 74 11.06 11.28 9.44
N THR A 75 12.03 10.44 9.83
CA THR A 75 11.90 9.51 10.96
C THR A 75 11.69 10.26 12.28
N ALA A 76 12.51 11.26 12.58
CA ALA A 76 12.40 12.05 13.81
C ALA A 76 11.05 12.81 13.88
N LEU A 77 10.61 13.37 12.75
CA LEU A 77 9.31 14.03 12.62
C LEU A 77 8.17 13.07 12.94
N HIS A 78 8.18 11.86 12.38
CA HIS A 78 7.15 10.86 12.66
C HIS A 78 7.12 10.49 14.15
N SER A 79 8.26 10.18 14.75
CA SER A 79 8.34 9.84 16.17
C SER A 79 7.76 10.96 17.06
N HIS A 80 8.15 12.21 16.78
CA HIS A 80 7.66 13.36 17.54
C HIS A 80 6.16 13.58 17.35
N MET A 81 5.64 13.47 16.12
CA MET A 81 4.22 13.61 15.84
C MET A 81 3.39 12.49 16.51
N CYS A 82 3.89 11.26 16.51
CA CYS A 82 3.23 10.16 17.23
C CYS A 82 3.17 10.42 18.74
N GLU A 83 4.22 10.97 19.34
CA GLU A 83 4.25 11.36 20.75
C GLU A 83 3.25 12.48 21.07
N VAL A 84 3.31 13.59 20.32
CA VAL A 84 2.47 14.78 20.53
C VAL A 84 0.98 14.49 20.35
N PHE A 85 0.63 13.68 19.34
CA PHE A 85 -0.76 13.38 19.01
C PHE A 85 -1.26 12.05 19.60
N HIS A 86 -0.43 11.36 20.39
CA HIS A 86 -0.74 10.07 21.01
C HIS A 86 -1.23 9.01 20.01
N VAL A 87 -0.58 8.93 18.85
CA VAL A 87 -0.87 7.96 17.78
C VAL A 87 0.15 6.82 17.83
N LYS A 88 -0.27 5.59 17.50
CA LYS A 88 0.66 4.45 17.38
C LYS A 88 1.81 4.79 16.42
N PRO A 89 3.07 4.47 16.76
CA PRO A 89 4.25 4.78 15.95
C PRO A 89 4.41 3.79 14.78
N GLU A 90 3.36 3.67 13.98
CA GLU A 90 3.30 2.80 12.80
C GLU A 90 3.33 3.67 11.54
N MET A 91 4.38 3.51 10.74
CA MET A 91 4.53 4.24 9.48
C MET A 91 3.63 3.66 8.40
N GLN A 92 3.09 4.53 7.56
CA GLN A 92 2.36 4.17 6.35
C GLN A 92 2.86 4.99 5.18
N PHE A 93 2.91 4.38 4.01
CA PHE A 93 3.45 5.01 2.82
C PHE A 93 2.44 5.01 1.67
N LYS A 94 2.36 6.15 0.98
CA LYS A 94 1.65 6.31 -0.29
C LYS A 94 2.61 6.90 -1.30
N LEU A 95 3.13 6.09 -2.21
CA LEU A 95 4.31 6.46 -3.00
C LEU A 95 4.27 6.00 -4.46
N SER A 96 5.06 6.67 -5.30
CA SER A 96 5.69 6.02 -6.45
C SER A 96 6.94 5.27 -5.99
N LEU A 97 7.14 4.06 -6.48
CA LEU A 97 8.32 3.25 -6.15
C LEU A 97 9.63 3.89 -6.62
N ASP A 98 9.58 4.75 -7.65
CA ASP A 98 10.73 5.55 -8.10
C ASP A 98 11.36 6.39 -6.98
N TYR A 99 10.62 6.65 -5.90
CA TYR A 99 11.03 7.52 -4.79
C TYR A 99 11.28 6.76 -3.48
N MET A 100 11.38 5.41 -3.51
CA MET A 100 11.55 4.61 -2.29
C MET A 100 12.86 4.88 -1.54
N ASN A 101 13.87 5.46 -2.20
CA ASN A 101 15.15 5.82 -1.59
C ASN A 101 15.04 7.01 -0.63
N GLU A 102 13.98 7.81 -0.74
CA GLU A 102 13.71 8.97 0.11
C GLU A 102 12.88 8.61 1.35
N LEU A 103 12.37 7.39 1.45
CA LEU A 103 11.53 6.96 2.57
C LEU A 103 12.28 7.05 3.91
N PRO A 104 11.56 7.30 5.03
CA PRO A 104 12.16 7.31 6.36
C PRO A 104 12.99 6.07 6.68
N ASP A 105 13.93 6.22 7.63
CA ASP A 105 14.72 5.10 8.15
C ASP A 105 13.84 4.18 9.00
N THR A 106 13.22 3.20 8.34
CA THR A 106 12.46 2.09 8.93
C THR A 106 12.61 0.85 8.06
N ASN A 107 12.41 -0.33 8.66
CA ASN A 107 12.26 -1.59 7.95
C ASN A 107 10.82 -2.14 8.05
N THR A 108 9.95 -1.52 8.84
CA THR A 108 8.59 -2.00 9.10
C THR A 108 7.59 -0.92 8.75
N VAL A 109 6.56 -1.30 8.01
CA VAL A 109 5.52 -0.38 7.52
C VAL A 109 4.18 -1.07 7.70
N ARG A 110 3.18 -0.36 8.22
CA ARG A 110 1.86 -0.93 8.42
C ARG A 110 1.14 -1.13 7.09
N ASP A 111 0.99 -0.05 6.33
CA ASP A 111 0.25 -0.03 5.07
C ASP A 111 1.02 0.69 3.97
N VAL A 112 0.88 0.18 2.75
CA VAL A 112 1.52 0.72 1.56
C VAL A 112 0.49 0.93 0.45
N THR A 113 0.53 2.09 -0.19
CA THR A 113 -0.26 2.44 -1.36
C THR A 113 0.66 2.81 -2.51
N PHE A 114 0.66 2.03 -3.59
CA PHE A 114 1.36 2.38 -4.82
C PHE A 114 0.49 3.28 -5.70
N LEU A 115 0.99 4.50 -5.94
CA LEU A 115 0.26 5.56 -6.63
C LEU A 115 0.35 5.49 -8.16
N LYS A 116 1.51 5.11 -8.68
CA LYS A 116 1.79 5.08 -10.12
C LYS A 116 1.80 3.64 -10.64
N SER A 117 1.41 3.51 -11.91
CA SER A 117 0.99 2.27 -12.53
C SER A 117 2.08 1.42 -13.16
N SER A 118 3.24 2.00 -13.46
CA SER A 118 4.34 1.34 -14.12
C SER A 118 5.34 0.84 -13.09
N VAL A 119 4.90 -0.06 -12.22
CA VAL A 119 5.76 -0.65 -11.19
C VAL A 119 6.69 -1.67 -11.86
N ASN A 120 7.97 -1.33 -12.06
CA ASN A 120 8.95 -2.34 -12.44
C ASN A 120 9.01 -3.41 -11.33
N SER A 121 8.86 -4.68 -11.69
CA SER A 121 8.85 -5.81 -10.75
C SER A 121 10.13 -5.87 -9.92
N THR A 122 11.28 -5.52 -10.50
CA THR A 122 12.57 -5.47 -9.77
C THR A 122 12.54 -4.43 -8.66
N VAL A 123 11.94 -3.25 -8.91
CA VAL A 123 11.85 -2.18 -7.91
C VAL A 123 10.84 -2.53 -6.82
N ALA A 124 9.76 -3.25 -7.16
CA ALA A 124 8.84 -3.79 -6.16
C ALA A 124 9.51 -4.86 -5.29
N ASP A 125 10.30 -5.76 -5.87
CA ASP A 125 11.06 -6.77 -5.13
C ASP A 125 12.04 -6.09 -4.16
N GLU A 126 12.82 -5.12 -4.62
CA GLU A 126 13.71 -4.33 -3.76
C GLU A 126 12.97 -3.65 -2.61
N PHE A 127 11.74 -3.16 -2.86
CA PHE A 127 10.91 -2.60 -1.81
C PHE A 127 10.53 -3.64 -0.75
N PHE A 128 10.06 -4.83 -1.16
CA PHE A 128 9.66 -5.88 -0.21
C PHE A 128 10.85 -6.61 0.44
N GLU A 129 12.05 -6.52 -0.13
CA GLU A 129 13.29 -6.91 0.56
C GLU A 129 13.64 -5.95 1.69
N LYS A 130 13.41 -4.64 1.48
CA LYS A 130 13.77 -3.61 2.44
C LYS A 130 12.71 -3.36 3.51
N PHE A 131 11.43 -3.51 3.16
CA PHE A 131 10.31 -3.16 4.01
C PHE A 131 9.38 -4.36 4.26
N HIS A 132 9.20 -4.68 5.54
CA HIS A 132 8.19 -5.61 6.00
C HIS A 132 6.84 -4.90 6.15
N VAL A 133 5.92 -5.20 5.24
CA VAL A 133 4.54 -4.66 5.25
C VAL A 133 3.65 -5.54 6.12
N THR A 134 3.15 -5.01 7.24
CA THR A 134 2.50 -5.83 8.28
C THR A 134 0.99 -5.99 8.09
N ARG A 135 0.32 -5.07 7.38
CA ARG A 135 -1.14 -5.06 7.29
C ARG A 135 -1.68 -5.04 5.87
N ALA A 136 -1.38 -4.02 5.06
CA ALA A 136 -2.05 -3.90 3.77
C ALA A 136 -1.18 -3.36 2.65
N LEU A 137 -1.43 -3.86 1.44
CA LEU A 137 -0.95 -3.29 0.19
C LEU A 137 -2.13 -2.92 -0.69
N PHE A 138 -2.17 -1.65 -1.11
CA PHE A 138 -3.06 -1.15 -2.14
C PHE A 138 -2.27 -0.78 -3.38
N SER A 139 -2.64 -1.33 -4.54
CA SER A 139 -2.08 -0.95 -5.83
C SER A 139 -3.19 -0.65 -6.83
N LYS A 140 -3.26 0.59 -7.32
CA LYS A 140 -4.28 0.99 -8.29
C LYS A 140 -4.03 0.39 -9.68
N ARG A 141 -2.78 0.15 -10.04
CA ARG A 141 -2.35 -0.45 -11.29
C ARG A 141 -1.04 -1.14 -11.00
N CYS A 142 -0.94 -2.44 -11.27
CA CYS A 142 0.30 -3.17 -11.09
C CYS A 142 0.71 -3.88 -12.38
N VAL A 143 1.99 -3.69 -12.69
CA VAL A 143 2.77 -4.43 -13.69
C VAL A 143 3.26 -5.71 -13.03
N PRO A 144 3.35 -6.78 -13.82
CA PRO A 144 4.63 -7.33 -14.17
C PRO A 144 4.81 -7.33 -15.69
N ASP A 145 6.01 -6.97 -16.13
CA ASP A 145 6.63 -7.69 -17.23
C ASP A 145 7.16 -8.99 -16.62
N ARG A 146 6.25 -9.94 -16.44
CA ARG A 146 6.44 -11.39 -16.16
C ARG A 146 7.46 -11.90 -15.12
N LEU A 147 8.19 -11.06 -14.40
CA LEU A 147 9.32 -11.48 -13.55
C LEU A 147 9.43 -10.58 -12.31
N LEU A 148 8.51 -10.72 -11.35
CA LEU A 148 9.01 -10.69 -9.96
C LEU A 148 9.94 -11.90 -9.90
N LYS A 149 11.21 -11.71 -9.58
CA LYS A 149 12.23 -12.78 -9.63
C LYS A 149 11.88 -13.85 -8.59
N ASP A 150 10.93 -14.73 -8.87
CA ASP A 150 10.36 -15.75 -7.98
C ASP A 150 9.93 -15.24 -6.58
N SER A 151 9.95 -13.92 -6.38
CA SER A 151 9.74 -13.20 -5.14
C SER A 151 8.27 -12.80 -5.08
N TYR A 152 7.46 -13.66 -4.47
CA TYR A 152 6.03 -13.43 -4.28
C TYR A 152 5.71 -12.94 -2.86
N LYS A 153 6.65 -12.24 -2.22
CA LYS A 153 6.53 -11.79 -0.82
C LYS A 153 5.29 -10.94 -0.58
N PHE A 154 4.92 -10.12 -1.55
CA PHE A 154 3.72 -9.29 -1.45
C PHE A 154 2.43 -10.15 -1.41
N LEU A 155 2.40 -11.36 -1.99
CA LEU A 155 1.25 -12.27 -1.92
C LEU A 155 0.99 -12.81 -0.50
N GLU A 156 1.93 -12.61 0.43
CA GLU A 156 1.82 -13.05 1.82
C GLU A 156 1.32 -11.95 2.78
N ILE A 157 1.18 -10.71 2.29
CA ILE A 157 0.66 -9.56 3.05
C ILE A 157 -0.78 -9.85 3.48
N LYS A 158 -1.15 -9.49 4.71
CA LYS A 158 -2.47 -9.80 5.30
C LYS A 158 -3.63 -9.35 4.41
N ASN A 159 -3.61 -8.12 3.91
CA ASN A 159 -4.67 -7.56 3.09
C ASN A 159 -4.12 -7.04 1.77
N LEU A 160 -4.65 -7.54 0.66
CA LEU A 160 -4.22 -7.20 -0.69
C LEU A 160 -5.36 -6.59 -1.48
N PHE A 161 -5.16 -5.36 -1.97
CA PHE A 161 -5.99 -4.76 -2.98
C PHE A 161 -5.15 -4.48 -4.23
N VAL A 162 -5.49 -5.12 -5.34
CA VAL A 162 -4.81 -4.92 -6.62
C VAL A 162 -5.83 -4.65 -7.71
N SER A 163 -5.80 -3.45 -8.25
CA SER A 163 -6.56 -3.09 -9.45
C SER A 163 -5.68 -3.24 -10.70
N TRP A 164 -6.32 -3.54 -11.84
CA TRP A 164 -5.66 -3.88 -13.10
C TRP A 164 -4.69 -5.06 -12.95
N SER A 165 -5.22 -6.19 -12.49
CA SER A 165 -4.45 -7.41 -12.20
C SER A 165 -4.48 -8.41 -13.36
N SER A 166 -4.29 -7.96 -14.61
CA SER A 166 -4.32 -8.83 -15.81
C SER A 166 -3.21 -9.89 -15.85
N TRP A 167 -2.23 -9.74 -14.97
CA TRP A 167 -1.12 -10.67 -14.78
C TRP A 167 -1.43 -11.77 -13.77
N LEU A 168 -2.47 -11.60 -12.95
CA LEU A 168 -2.87 -12.59 -11.97
C LEU A 168 -3.62 -13.71 -12.68
N ASP A 169 -2.90 -14.77 -12.99
CA ASP A 169 -3.45 -16.03 -13.48
C ASP A 169 -3.73 -17.00 -12.32
N ILE A 170 -4.30 -18.16 -12.64
CA ILE A 170 -4.59 -19.21 -11.66
C ILE A 170 -3.33 -19.70 -10.94
N SER A 171 -2.19 -19.79 -11.64
CA SER A 171 -0.93 -20.26 -11.06
C SER A 171 -0.43 -19.35 -9.94
N LEU A 172 -0.61 -18.03 -10.08
CA LEU A 172 -0.28 -17.05 -9.05
C LEU A 172 -1.36 -16.96 -7.98
N LEU A 173 -2.63 -17.05 -8.36
CA LEU A 173 -3.75 -17.01 -7.42
C LEU A 173 -3.67 -18.14 -6.39
N LEU A 174 -3.28 -19.35 -6.82
CA LEU A 174 -3.07 -20.50 -5.94
C LEU A 174 -1.87 -20.34 -4.99
N LYS A 175 -0.95 -19.40 -5.26
CA LYS A 175 0.21 -19.10 -4.40
C LYS A 175 -0.09 -17.99 -3.37
N VAL A 176 -1.25 -17.35 -3.44
CA VAL A 176 -1.64 -16.31 -2.49
C VAL A 176 -1.67 -16.87 -1.08
N LYS A 177 -1.16 -16.13 -0.10
CA LYS A 177 -1.22 -16.50 1.33
C LYS A 177 -1.77 -15.37 2.20
N CYS A 178 -2.47 -14.41 1.60
CA CYS A 178 -3.10 -13.31 2.33
C CYS A 178 -4.35 -13.77 3.12
N GLU A 179 -4.84 -12.93 4.02
CA GLU A 179 -6.15 -13.13 4.65
C GLU A 179 -7.30 -12.58 3.80
N ASN A 180 -7.10 -11.43 3.15
CA ASN A 180 -8.12 -10.79 2.33
C ASN A 180 -7.54 -10.39 0.98
N LEU A 181 -8.15 -10.85 -0.11
CA LEU A 181 -7.77 -10.52 -1.47
C LEU A 181 -8.89 -9.75 -2.18
N VAL A 182 -8.55 -8.59 -2.72
CA VAL A 182 -9.42 -7.84 -3.63
C VAL A 182 -8.70 -7.61 -4.93
N VAL A 183 -9.26 -8.12 -6.02
CA VAL A 183 -8.69 -8.01 -7.36
C VAL A 183 -9.70 -7.41 -8.32
N GLN A 184 -9.23 -6.55 -9.21
CA GLN A 184 -10.08 -5.87 -10.19
C GLN A 184 -9.42 -5.90 -11.57
N CYS A 185 -10.21 -6.16 -12.62
CA CYS A 185 -9.74 -6.24 -14.00
C CYS A 185 -8.60 -7.27 -14.18
N SER A 186 -8.76 -8.47 -13.60
CA SER A 186 -7.93 -9.64 -13.89
C SER A 186 -8.32 -10.32 -15.21
N THR A 187 -7.47 -11.23 -15.67
CA THR A 187 -7.72 -12.16 -16.78
C THR A 187 -8.29 -13.51 -16.31
N LEU A 188 -8.70 -13.61 -15.04
CA LEU A 188 -9.30 -14.82 -14.49
C LEU A 188 -10.65 -15.08 -15.16
N HIS A 189 -10.86 -16.33 -15.54
CA HIS A 189 -12.10 -16.81 -16.13
C HIS A 189 -12.84 -17.75 -15.17
N LYS A 190 -14.08 -18.13 -15.54
CA LYS A 190 -14.92 -19.05 -14.79
C LYS A 190 -14.18 -20.30 -14.29
N LYS A 191 -13.43 -20.96 -15.18
CA LYS A 191 -12.70 -22.20 -14.84
C LYS A 191 -11.64 -21.95 -13.75
N ASP A 192 -10.87 -20.88 -13.87
CA ASP A 192 -9.85 -20.51 -12.89
C ASP A 192 -10.47 -20.31 -11.51
N MET A 193 -11.64 -19.67 -11.44
CA MET A 193 -12.36 -19.47 -10.17
C MET A 193 -12.89 -20.76 -9.57
N ILE A 194 -13.40 -21.69 -10.39
CA ILE A 194 -13.84 -23.00 -9.92
C ILE A 194 -12.64 -23.78 -9.37
N ASP A 195 -11.54 -23.82 -10.10
CA ASP A 195 -10.31 -24.52 -9.71
C ASP A 195 -9.74 -23.93 -8.41
N PHE A 196 -9.74 -22.59 -8.29
CA PHE A 196 -9.33 -21.89 -7.08
C PHE A 196 -10.22 -22.20 -5.86
N LEU A 197 -11.54 -22.15 -6.03
CA LEU A 197 -12.48 -22.42 -4.94
C LEU A 197 -12.42 -23.88 -4.48
N ASN A 198 -12.30 -24.84 -5.39
CA ASN A 198 -12.08 -26.25 -5.05
C ASN A 198 -10.79 -26.41 -4.24
N ASN A 199 -9.68 -25.81 -4.71
CA ASN A 199 -8.42 -25.85 -3.99
C ASN A 199 -8.55 -25.28 -2.56
N TRP A 200 -9.27 -24.16 -2.40
CA TRP A 200 -9.49 -23.54 -1.10
C TRP A 200 -10.38 -24.39 -0.17
N LEU A 201 -11.46 -24.98 -0.70
CA LEU A 201 -12.37 -25.87 0.04
C LEU A 201 -11.68 -27.16 0.51
N GLU A 202 -10.67 -27.63 -0.22
CA GLU A 202 -9.80 -28.73 0.21
C GLU A 202 -8.87 -28.36 1.38
N GLY A 203 -8.92 -27.12 1.87
CA GLY A 203 -8.12 -26.61 2.98
C GLY A 203 -6.76 -26.06 2.56
N ASN A 204 -6.49 -25.94 1.26
CA ASN A 204 -5.30 -25.25 0.80
C ASN A 204 -5.48 -23.73 1.03
N ASN A 205 -4.47 -23.07 1.58
CA ASN A 205 -4.52 -21.66 1.99
C ASN A 205 -5.44 -21.35 3.20
N THR A 206 -5.09 -21.92 4.36
CA THR A 206 -5.82 -21.75 5.63
C THR A 206 -5.83 -20.31 6.19
N ARG A 207 -5.02 -19.41 5.63
CA ARG A 207 -4.98 -18.00 6.05
C ARG A 207 -6.09 -17.18 5.39
N LEU A 208 -6.52 -17.55 4.19
CA LEU A 208 -7.48 -16.81 3.41
C LEU A 208 -8.87 -16.85 4.06
N LYS A 209 -9.49 -15.68 4.18
CA LYS A 209 -10.80 -15.47 4.80
C LYS A 209 -11.81 -14.89 3.81
N ALA A 210 -11.36 -14.02 2.90
CA ALA A 210 -12.23 -13.40 1.91
C ALA A 210 -11.51 -13.12 0.59
N VAL A 211 -12.24 -13.31 -0.51
CA VAL A 211 -11.82 -12.94 -1.87
C VAL A 211 -12.93 -12.14 -2.54
N SER A 212 -12.56 -11.03 -3.17
CA SER A 212 -13.46 -10.22 -3.98
C SER A 212 -12.85 -10.00 -5.36
N VAL A 213 -13.56 -10.45 -6.41
CA VAL A 213 -13.14 -10.30 -7.80
C VAL A 213 -14.11 -9.38 -8.52
N PHE A 214 -13.62 -8.21 -8.93
CA PHE A 214 -14.42 -7.20 -9.62
C PHE A 214 -14.19 -7.23 -11.12
N ARG A 215 -15.29 -7.15 -11.88
CA ARG A 215 -15.37 -7.02 -13.36
C ARG A 215 -14.95 -8.23 -14.19
N SER A 216 -14.04 -9.08 -13.73
CA SER A 216 -13.50 -10.18 -14.55
C SER A 216 -14.42 -11.37 -14.70
N VAL A 217 -15.09 -11.77 -13.61
CA VAL A 217 -15.96 -12.97 -13.57
C VAL A 217 -17.40 -12.64 -13.17
N ALA A 218 -17.74 -11.36 -13.08
CA ALA A 218 -19.01 -10.89 -12.54
C ALA A 218 -20.22 -11.45 -13.32
N ASN A 219 -20.12 -11.52 -14.64
CA ASN A 219 -21.19 -12.05 -15.49
C ASN A 219 -21.39 -13.57 -15.30
N ASP A 220 -20.32 -14.29 -14.96
CA ASP A 220 -20.32 -15.74 -14.78
C ASP A 220 -20.52 -16.15 -13.32
N ALA A 221 -20.79 -15.21 -12.40
CA ALA A 221 -20.85 -15.48 -10.97
C ALA A 221 -21.86 -16.62 -10.64
N HIS A 222 -23.06 -16.56 -11.21
CA HIS A 222 -24.07 -17.62 -11.05
C HIS A 222 -23.56 -18.98 -11.56
N LEU A 223 -22.93 -19.03 -12.73
CA LEU A 223 -22.36 -20.25 -13.30
C LEU A 223 -21.20 -20.81 -12.48
N ILE A 224 -20.48 -19.99 -11.74
CA ILE A 224 -19.45 -20.43 -10.78
C ILE A 224 -20.15 -21.04 -9.56
N MET A 225 -21.09 -20.29 -8.98
CA MET A 225 -21.81 -20.67 -7.76
C MET A 225 -22.55 -22.00 -7.89
N ASP A 226 -23.12 -22.30 -9.05
CA ASP A 226 -23.85 -23.56 -9.33
C ASP A 226 -22.97 -24.83 -9.19
N ASN A 227 -21.64 -24.69 -9.10
CA ASN A 227 -20.72 -25.83 -8.90
C ASN A 227 -20.54 -26.19 -7.41
N PHE A 228 -21.09 -25.40 -6.48
CA PHE A 228 -20.84 -25.53 -5.06
C PHE A 228 -22.15 -25.62 -4.28
N ASN A 229 -22.15 -26.38 -3.18
CA ASN A 229 -23.26 -26.41 -2.25
C ASN A 229 -23.18 -25.18 -1.33
N LEU A 230 -23.81 -24.08 -1.75
CA LEU A 230 -23.75 -22.79 -1.06
C LEU A 230 -25.01 -22.53 -0.24
N GLU A 231 -24.82 -21.98 0.95
CA GLU A 231 -25.90 -21.39 1.73
C GLU A 231 -26.03 -19.90 1.43
N ALA A 232 -27.24 -19.36 1.53
CA ALA A 232 -27.46 -17.93 1.38
C ALA A 232 -26.83 -17.18 2.55
N TRP A 233 -26.11 -16.09 2.25
CA TRP A 233 -25.52 -15.22 3.26
C TRP A 233 -26.58 -14.65 4.21
N ASP A 234 -26.46 -14.92 5.51
CA ASP A 234 -27.28 -14.32 6.56
C ASP A 234 -26.46 -13.29 7.34
N PRO A 235 -26.66 -11.98 7.15
CA PRO A 235 -25.91 -10.95 7.86
C PRO A 235 -26.10 -10.96 9.39
N LYS A 236 -27.09 -11.69 9.93
CA LYS A 236 -27.28 -11.85 11.38
C LYS A 236 -26.35 -12.91 11.97
N VAL A 237 -26.04 -13.96 11.20
CA VAL A 237 -25.24 -15.12 11.61
C VAL A 237 -23.82 -15.01 11.05
N ASP A 238 -23.70 -14.72 9.76
CA ASP A 238 -22.46 -14.58 9.02
C ASP A 238 -21.86 -13.19 9.27
N LYS A 239 -21.19 -13.06 10.40
CA LYS A 239 -20.50 -11.82 10.76
C LYS A 239 -19.06 -11.85 10.26
N ILE A 240 -18.76 -11.04 9.25
CA ILE A 240 -17.36 -10.72 8.93
C ILE A 240 -16.85 -9.77 10.01
N LYS A 241 -16.08 -10.30 10.95
CA LYS A 241 -15.39 -9.46 11.93
C LYS A 241 -14.15 -8.86 11.27
N TYR A 242 -14.17 -7.56 11.11
CA TYR A 242 -12.96 -6.81 10.81
C TYR A 242 -12.36 -6.33 12.13
N ASP A 243 -11.04 -6.48 12.27
CA ASP A 243 -10.32 -5.77 13.33
C ASP A 243 -10.42 -4.27 13.01
N GLU A 244 -11.32 -3.56 13.69
CA GLU A 244 -11.38 -2.10 13.59
C GLU A 244 -10.03 -1.51 14.08
N PRO A 245 -9.54 -0.41 13.45
CA PRO A 245 -8.19 0.14 13.69
C PRO A 245 -7.83 0.47 15.15
#